data_AF-A0A7G2JZX1-F1
#
_entry.id   AF-A0A7G2JZX1-F1
#
_cell.length_a   1.000
_cell.length_b   1.000
_cell.length_c   1.000
_cell.angle_alpha   90.00
_cell.angle_beta   90.00
_cell.angle_gamma   90.00
#
_symmetry.space_group_name_H-M   'P 1'
#
loop_
_entity.id
_entity.type
_entity.pdbx_description
1 polymer ?
#
loop_
_entity_poly.entity_id
_entity_poly.type
_entity_poly.pdbx_seq_one_letter_code
_entity_poly.pdbx_strand_id
1 'polypeptide(L)'
;AEQNQNLTVVVTPDTRSAVRLSRILSELSSQNVCLFPDWETLPYDTFSPHQEIISSRLSALFHLQNAKKGIFLLPISTLMQRLCPPQYLQRNVFLIKKGDRLVIDKMRLQLEVAGYRAVEQVLEHGEYAVRGALLDLFPMGSAVPFRLDFFDDEI
;
A
#
# COMPACT_ATOMS: atom_id res chain seq x y z
N ALA A 1 -25.89 5.73 1.40
CA ALA A 1 -24.64 5.70 2.20
C ALA A 1 -24.77 6.55 3.47
N GLU A 2 -25.38 7.74 3.44
CA GLU A 2 -25.44 8.66 4.60
C GLU A 2 -26.22 8.17 5.83
N GLN A 3 -27.16 7.23 5.66
CA GLN A 3 -27.90 6.64 6.78
C GLN A 3 -27.16 5.50 7.49
N ASN A 4 -26.13 4.92 6.87
CA ASN A 4 -25.35 3.83 7.45
C ASN A 4 -23.97 4.36 7.88
N GLN A 5 -23.75 4.37 9.20
CA GLN A 5 -22.48 4.77 9.80
C GLN A 5 -21.43 3.65 9.81
N ASN A 6 -21.58 2.63 8.98
CA ASN A 6 -20.71 1.46 8.93
C ASN A 6 -19.93 1.42 7.61
N LEU A 7 -18.83 0.69 7.60
CA LEU A 7 -18.10 0.39 6.37
C LEU A 7 -19.04 -0.32 5.37
N THR A 8 -19.19 0.24 4.18
CA THR A 8 -19.99 -0.32 3.09
C THR A 8 -19.06 -0.85 1.99
N VAL A 9 -19.19 -2.13 1.64
CA VAL A 9 -18.46 -2.72 0.51
C VAL A 9 -19.32 -2.66 -0.74
N VAL A 10 -18.82 -2.00 -1.79
CA VAL A 10 -19.50 -1.86 -3.08
C VAL A 10 -18.79 -2.72 -4.10
N VAL A 11 -19.52 -3.71 -4.63
CA VAL A 11 -19.02 -4.62 -5.66
C VAL A 11 -19.56 -4.18 -7.01
N THR A 12 -18.65 -3.97 -7.96
CA THR A 12 -18.97 -3.52 -9.32
C THR A 12 -18.76 -4.66 -10.33
N PRO A 13 -19.42 -4.62 -11.51
CA PRO A 13 -19.29 -5.69 -12.49
C PRO A 13 -17.88 -5.77 -13.12
N ASP A 14 -17.15 -4.65 -13.20
CA ASP A 14 -15.86 -4.56 -13.88
C ASP A 14 -15.02 -3.38 -13.37
N THR A 15 -13.71 -3.41 -13.65
CA THR A 15 -12.74 -2.38 -13.19
C THR A 15 -13.08 -0.97 -13.69
N ARG A 16 -13.60 -0.83 -14.91
CA ARG A 16 -13.95 0.48 -15.48
C ARG A 16 -15.15 1.08 -14.73
N SER A 17 -16.15 0.27 -14.42
CA SER A 17 -17.27 0.65 -13.57
C SER A 17 -16.79 1.04 -12.17
N ALA A 18 -15.81 0.31 -11.63
CA ALA A 18 -15.22 0.59 -10.32
C ALA A 18 -14.57 1.99 -10.25
N VAL A 19 -13.66 2.27 -11.19
CA VAL A 19 -12.95 3.56 -11.27
C VAL A 19 -13.91 4.73 -11.53
N ARG A 20 -14.90 4.53 -12.41
CA ARG A 20 -15.89 5.58 -12.68
C ARG A 20 -16.72 5.88 -11.42
N LEU A 21 -17.18 4.85 -10.72
CA LEU A 21 -18.01 5.01 -9.54
C LEU A 21 -17.21 5.59 -8.37
N SER A 22 -15.94 5.22 -8.19
CA SER A 22 -15.11 5.79 -7.12
C SER A 22 -14.99 7.31 -7.28
N ARG A 23 -14.71 7.81 -8.50
CA ARG A 23 -14.63 9.24 -8.77
C ARG A 23 -15.93 9.98 -8.42
N ILE A 24 -17.06 9.45 -8.88
CA ILE A 24 -18.38 10.03 -8.61
C ILE A 24 -18.68 10.03 -7.11
N LEU A 25 -18.40 8.93 -6.41
CA LEU A 25 -18.65 8.83 -4.97
C LEU A 25 -17.74 9.74 -4.15
N SER A 26 -16.47 9.92 -4.56
CA SER A 26 -15.55 10.85 -3.92
C SER A 26 -15.99 12.30 -4.05
N GLU A 27 -16.67 12.65 -5.16
CA GLU A 27 -17.22 14.00 -5.37
C GLU A 27 -18.55 14.22 -4.63
N LEU A 28 -19.39 13.19 -4.52
CA LEU A 28 -20.75 13.30 -3.97
C LEU A 28 -20.89 12.91 -2.50
N SER A 29 -19.95 12.15 -1.93
CA SER A 29 -20.03 11.66 -0.56
C SER A 29 -19.05 12.38 0.36
N SER A 30 -19.49 12.63 1.59
CA SER A 30 -18.61 13.08 2.68
C SER A 30 -17.82 11.93 3.33
N GLN A 31 -18.09 10.67 2.95
CA GLN A 31 -17.38 9.51 3.49
C GLN A 31 -16.10 9.24 2.70
N ASN A 32 -15.11 8.66 3.38
CA ASN A 32 -13.88 8.22 2.71
C ASN A 32 -14.19 7.08 1.73
N VAL A 33 -13.80 7.24 0.47
CA VAL A 33 -13.98 6.27 -0.60
C VAL A 33 -12.62 5.65 -0.92
N CYS A 34 -12.49 4.35 -0.72
CA CYS A 34 -11.28 3.59 -0.98
C CYS A 34 -11.54 2.58 -2.10
N LEU A 35 -10.81 2.72 -3.21
CA LEU A 35 -10.80 1.75 -4.30
C LEU A 35 -9.75 0.68 -4.02
N PHE A 36 -10.13 -0.59 -4.11
CA PHE A 36 -9.19 -1.71 -4.11
C PHE A 36 -8.97 -2.16 -5.56
N PRO A 37 -7.81 -1.83 -6.15
CA PRO A 37 -7.59 -2.02 -7.58
C PRO A 37 -7.35 -3.48 -7.91
N ASP A 38 -7.72 -3.89 -9.12
CA ASP A 38 -7.38 -5.20 -9.68
C ASP A 38 -5.86 -5.29 -9.94
N TRP A 39 -5.34 -6.50 -10.20
CA TRP A 39 -3.94 -6.65 -10.59
C TRP A 39 -3.64 -6.13 -11.99
N GLU A 40 -4.65 -5.96 -12.84
CA GLU A 40 -4.50 -5.60 -14.25
C GLU A 40 -3.68 -6.62 -15.06
N THR A 41 -3.57 -7.84 -14.56
CA THR A 41 -2.97 -8.99 -15.24
C THR A 41 -4.00 -10.09 -15.41
N LEU A 42 -3.78 -10.95 -16.41
CA LEU A 42 -4.68 -12.08 -16.63
C LEU A 42 -4.47 -13.19 -15.57
N PRO A 43 -5.47 -14.05 -15.33
CA PRO A 43 -5.25 -15.27 -14.56
C PRO A 43 -4.14 -16.12 -15.21
N TYR A 44 -3.11 -16.45 -14.44
CA TYR A 44 -1.93 -17.20 -14.89
C TYR A 44 -1.07 -16.47 -15.95
N ASP A 45 -1.07 -15.13 -15.92
CA ASP A 45 -0.18 -14.31 -16.75
C ASP A 45 1.30 -14.54 -16.40
N THR A 46 2.18 -14.24 -17.35
CA THR A 46 3.64 -14.25 -17.17
C THR A 46 4.18 -12.98 -16.54
N PHE A 47 3.37 -11.90 -16.53
CA PHE A 47 3.77 -10.61 -15.96
C PHE A 47 3.33 -10.47 -14.51
N SER A 48 4.22 -9.92 -13.68
CA SER A 48 3.87 -9.46 -12.33
C SER A 48 3.09 -8.14 -12.41
N PRO A 49 2.14 -7.90 -11.49
CA PRO A 49 1.47 -6.60 -11.41
C PRO A 49 2.45 -5.46 -11.16
N HIS A 50 2.11 -4.27 -11.63
CA HIS A 50 2.92 -3.08 -11.44
C HIS A 50 3.08 -2.73 -9.94
N GLN A 51 4.23 -2.21 -9.53
CA GLN A 51 4.52 -1.91 -8.12
C GLN A 51 3.53 -0.89 -7.52
N GLU A 52 3.08 0.08 -8.32
CA GLU A 52 2.07 1.05 -7.92
C GLU A 52 0.71 0.41 -7.59
N ILE A 53 0.32 -0.64 -8.33
CA ILE A 53 -0.90 -1.41 -8.05
C ILE A 53 -0.73 -2.18 -6.75
N ILE A 54 0.42 -2.84 -6.56
CA ILE A 54 0.72 -3.57 -5.32
C ILE A 54 0.72 -2.62 -4.10
N SER A 55 1.37 -1.47 -4.22
CA SER A 55 1.38 -0.40 -3.22
C SER A 55 -0.02 0.07 -2.86
N SER A 56 -0.85 0.38 -3.88
CA SER A 56 -2.23 0.80 -3.71
C SER A 56 -3.10 -0.26 -3.03
N ARG A 57 -2.91 -1.54 -3.39
CA ARG A 57 -3.60 -2.67 -2.77
C ARG A 57 -3.23 -2.82 -1.30
N LEU A 58 -1.94 -2.75 -0.97
CA LEU A 58 -1.48 -2.85 0.42
C LEU A 58 -2.04 -1.71 1.28
N SER A 59 -2.03 -0.48 0.76
CA SER A 59 -2.66 0.67 1.42
C SER A 59 -4.16 0.46 1.65
N ALA A 60 -4.89 0.04 0.62
CA ALA A 60 -6.33 -0.23 0.73
C ALA A 60 -6.65 -1.35 1.75
N LEU A 61 -5.88 -2.44 1.79
CA LEU A 61 -6.05 -3.50 2.77
C LEU A 61 -5.73 -3.05 4.19
N PHE A 62 -4.69 -2.23 4.36
CA PHE A 62 -4.37 -1.64 5.65
C PHE A 62 -5.50 -0.70 6.12
N HIS A 63 -6.04 0.14 5.24
CA HIS A 63 -7.21 0.96 5.55
C HIS A 63 -8.44 0.13 5.89
N LEU A 64 -8.70 -0.95 5.15
CA LEU A 64 -9.83 -1.85 5.39
C LEU A 64 -9.82 -2.46 6.81
N GLN A 65 -8.64 -2.83 7.33
CA GLN A 65 -8.51 -3.37 8.68
C GLN A 65 -8.81 -2.34 9.78
N ASN A 66 -8.58 -1.06 9.52
CA ASN A 66 -8.68 0.02 10.50
C ASN A 66 -9.97 0.85 10.38
N ALA A 67 -10.64 0.79 9.22
CA ALA A 67 -11.80 1.61 8.92
C ALA A 67 -13.08 1.07 9.59
N LYS A 68 -13.73 1.92 10.39
CA LYS A 68 -15.07 1.64 10.96
C LYS A 68 -16.20 2.15 10.07
N LYS A 69 -15.92 3.14 9.22
CA LYS A 69 -16.87 3.84 8.34
C LYS A 69 -16.21 4.13 7.00
N GLY A 70 -17.00 4.25 5.94
CA GLY A 70 -16.50 4.56 4.61
C GLY A 70 -17.07 3.65 3.53
N ILE A 71 -16.62 3.86 2.31
CA ILE A 71 -16.99 3.06 1.14
C ILE A 71 -15.73 2.35 0.64
N PHE A 72 -15.77 1.01 0.62
CA PHE A 72 -14.71 0.19 0.06
C PHE A 72 -15.20 -0.41 -1.26
N LEU A 73 -14.55 -0.07 -2.36
CA LEU A 73 -15.05 -0.34 -3.70
C LEU A 73 -14.11 -1.27 -4.46
N LEU A 74 -14.65 -2.28 -5.13
CA LEU A 74 -13.88 -3.23 -5.94
C LEU A 74 -14.75 -3.90 -7.01
N PRO A 75 -14.17 -4.42 -8.11
CA PRO A 75 -14.89 -5.24 -9.05
C PRO A 75 -15.04 -6.69 -8.54
N ILE A 76 -16.02 -7.40 -9.08
CA ILE A 76 -16.33 -8.79 -8.71
C ILE A 76 -15.14 -9.73 -8.94
N SER A 77 -14.38 -9.54 -10.02
CA SER A 77 -13.18 -10.33 -10.33
C SER A 77 -12.14 -10.25 -9.20
N THR A 78 -11.88 -9.05 -8.70
CA THR A 78 -10.93 -8.82 -7.61
C THR A 78 -11.45 -9.33 -6.27
N LEU A 79 -12.76 -9.28 -6.03
CA LEU A 79 -13.36 -9.84 -4.81
C LEU A 79 -13.19 -11.36 -4.74
N MET A 80 -13.29 -12.05 -5.87
CA MET A 80 -13.16 -13.51 -5.93
C MET A 80 -11.72 -13.99 -5.73
N GLN A 81 -10.75 -13.08 -5.82
CA GLN A 81 -9.35 -13.39 -5.66
C GLN A 81 -8.99 -13.62 -4.20
N ARG A 82 -8.28 -14.72 -3.91
CA ARG A 82 -7.77 -14.98 -2.55
C ARG A 82 -6.68 -13.96 -2.20
N LEU A 83 -6.74 -13.48 -0.96
CA LEU A 83 -5.77 -12.53 -0.40
C LEU A 83 -4.87 -13.21 0.63
N CYS A 84 -3.75 -12.56 0.94
CA CYS A 84 -2.93 -12.92 2.08
C CYS A 84 -3.73 -12.78 3.39
N PRO A 85 -3.44 -13.59 4.43
CA PRO A 85 -4.12 -13.47 5.70
C PRO A 85 -3.81 -12.12 6.37
N PRO A 86 -4.74 -11.50 7.12
CA PRO A 86 -4.53 -10.20 7.76
C PRO A 86 -3.26 -10.11 8.63
N GLN A 87 -2.90 -11.21 9.29
CA GLN A 87 -1.71 -11.30 10.13
C GLN A 87 -0.41 -11.17 9.34
N TYR A 88 -0.40 -11.51 8.05
CA TYR A 88 0.77 -11.32 7.19
C TYR A 88 1.10 -9.85 7.01
N LEU A 89 0.08 -9.00 6.79
CA LEU A 89 0.29 -7.56 6.64
C LEU A 89 0.81 -6.97 7.94
N GLN A 90 0.19 -7.27 9.08
CA GLN A 90 0.56 -6.70 10.38
C GLN A 90 2.00 -7.01 10.82
N ARG A 91 2.54 -8.18 10.42
CA ARG A 91 3.90 -8.59 10.78
C ARG A 91 4.99 -7.93 9.94
N ASN A 92 4.64 -7.38 8.77
CA ASN A 92 5.57 -6.81 7.80
C ASN A 92 5.43 -5.28 7.69
N VAL A 93 4.91 -4.62 8.73
CA VAL A 93 4.84 -3.16 8.82
C VAL A 93 6.06 -2.62 9.55
N PHE A 94 6.71 -1.63 8.96
CA PHE A 94 7.78 -0.85 9.60
C PHE A 94 7.23 0.49 10.06
N LEU A 95 7.31 0.74 11.36
CA LEU A 95 6.97 2.03 11.97
C LEU A 95 8.28 2.69 12.38
N ILE A 96 8.56 3.84 11.78
CA ILE A 96 9.77 4.62 12.03
C ILE A 96 9.33 6.01 12.47
N LYS A 97 9.94 6.49 13.54
CA LYS A 97 9.72 7.82 14.10
C LYS A 97 11.07 8.50 14.29
N LYS A 98 11.04 9.83 14.24
CA LYS A 98 12.20 10.65 14.61
C LYS A 98 12.60 10.36 16.06
N GLY A 99 13.89 10.16 16.29
CA GLY A 99 14.47 9.77 17.58
C GLY A 99 14.48 8.27 17.83
N ASP A 100 14.02 7.44 16.89
CA ASP A 100 14.17 5.99 17.00
C ASP A 100 15.65 5.61 16.86
N ARG A 101 16.10 4.71 17.74
CA ARG A 101 17.47 4.16 17.68
C ARG A 101 17.50 2.93 16.76
N LEU A 102 17.87 3.15 15.50
CA LEU A 102 17.90 2.12 14.46
C LEU A 102 19.26 2.10 13.78
N VAL A 103 19.83 0.90 13.64
CA VAL A 103 21.09 0.68 12.93
C VAL A 103 20.78 0.48 11.45
N ILE A 104 21.40 1.27 10.58
CA ILE A 104 21.14 1.26 9.13
C ILE A 104 21.32 -0.12 8.50
N ASP A 105 22.34 -0.89 8.90
CA ASP A 105 22.58 -2.25 8.40
C ASP A 105 21.48 -3.24 8.77
N LYS A 106 20.91 -3.11 9.97
CA LYS A 106 19.79 -3.94 10.39
C LYS A 106 18.54 -3.59 9.59
N MET A 107 18.32 -2.30 9.36
CA MET A 107 17.20 -1.82 8.56
C MET A 107 17.30 -2.30 7.11
N ARG A 108 18.50 -2.28 6.51
CA ARG A 108 18.76 -2.86 5.19
C ARG A 108 18.34 -4.33 5.13
N LEU A 109 18.81 -5.15 6.07
CA LEU A 109 18.46 -6.58 6.12
C LEU A 109 16.95 -6.81 6.29
N GLN A 110 16.28 -5.97 7.08
CA GLN A 110 14.84 -6.02 7.25
C GLN A 110 14.08 -5.68 5.97
N LEU A 111 14.53 -4.67 5.22
CA LEU A 111 13.97 -4.30 3.92
C LEU A 111 14.16 -5.41 2.89
N GLU A 112 15.32 -6.06 2.84
CA GLU A 112 15.60 -7.22 1.98
C GLU A 112 14.66 -8.39 2.29
N VAL A 113 14.48 -8.72 3.58
CA VAL A 113 13.54 -9.78 4.01
C VAL A 113 12.09 -9.43 3.67
N ALA A 114 11.73 -8.15 3.71
CA ALA A 114 10.41 -7.68 3.30
C ALA A 114 10.21 -7.63 1.77
N GLY A 115 11.23 -7.95 0.98
CA GLY A 115 11.18 -8.01 -0.47
C GLY A 115 11.42 -6.67 -1.18
N TYR A 116 11.98 -5.68 -0.48
CA TYR A 116 12.39 -4.43 -1.12
C TYR A 116 13.65 -4.65 -1.96
N ARG A 117 13.78 -3.89 -3.05
CA ARG A 117 14.91 -3.95 -3.98
C ARG A 117 15.95 -2.89 -3.61
N ALA A 118 17.20 -3.33 -3.46
CA ALA A 118 18.34 -2.44 -3.33
C ALA A 118 18.68 -1.83 -4.71
N VAL A 119 18.66 -0.51 -4.82
CA VAL A 119 18.95 0.22 -6.06
C VAL A 119 19.92 1.37 -5.81
N GLU A 120 20.51 1.91 -6.87
CA GLU A 120 21.36 3.10 -6.75
C GLU A 120 20.54 4.36 -6.50
N GLN A 121 19.38 4.49 -7.15
CA GLN A 121 18.46 5.60 -7.04
C GLN A 121 17.03 5.09 -6.95
N VAL A 122 16.31 5.54 -5.92
CA VAL A 122 14.91 5.17 -5.66
C VAL A 122 13.99 5.92 -6.64
N LEU A 123 13.18 5.17 -7.38
CA LEU A 123 12.21 5.70 -8.34
C LEU A 123 10.82 5.11 -8.13
N GLU A 124 10.72 3.83 -7.78
CA GLU A 124 9.45 3.11 -7.65
C GLU A 124 9.18 2.64 -6.21
N HIS A 125 7.92 2.32 -5.91
CA HIS A 125 7.55 1.66 -4.66
C HIS A 125 8.32 0.34 -4.48
N GLY A 126 8.70 0.05 -3.24
CA GLY A 126 9.43 -1.17 -2.93
C GLY A 126 10.93 -1.08 -3.19
N GLU A 127 11.45 0.12 -3.45
CA GLU A 127 12.88 0.34 -3.63
C GLU A 127 13.49 1.07 -2.44
N TYR A 128 14.77 0.81 -2.20
CA TYR A 128 15.58 1.58 -1.27
C TYR A 128 17.03 1.73 -1.77
N ALA A 129 17.70 2.79 -1.32
CA ALA A 129 19.11 3.05 -1.59
C ALA A 129 19.80 3.52 -0.31
N VAL A 130 21.03 3.04 -0.08
CA VAL A 130 21.85 3.43 1.08
C VAL A 130 23.10 4.16 0.60
N ARG A 131 23.37 5.33 1.16
CA ARG A 131 24.52 6.18 0.81
C ARG A 131 25.15 6.76 2.08
N GLY A 132 26.08 6.02 2.67
CA GLY A 132 26.68 6.39 3.96
C GLY A 132 25.62 6.40 5.06
N ALA A 133 25.38 7.57 5.65
CA ALA A 133 24.38 7.80 6.69
C ALA A 133 22.96 8.03 6.15
N LEU A 134 22.75 8.07 4.82
CA LEU A 134 21.44 8.31 4.23
C LEU A 134 20.80 7.00 3.77
N LEU A 135 19.51 6.85 4.06
CA LEU A 135 18.67 5.80 3.51
C LEU A 135 17.47 6.41 2.78
N ASP A 136 17.45 6.25 1.46
CA ASP A 136 16.29 6.57 0.63
C ASP A 136 15.40 5.34 0.54
N LEU A 137 14.10 5.51 0.71
CA LEU A 137 13.12 4.42 0.73
C LEU A 137 11.83 4.91 0.08
N PHE A 138 11.22 4.08 -0.77
CA PHE A 138 9.84 4.29 -1.22
C PHE A 138 8.92 3.22 -0.62
N PRO A 139 8.27 3.49 0.53
CA PRO A 139 7.45 2.51 1.20
C PRO A 139 6.22 2.13 0.39
N MET A 140 5.88 0.85 0.39
CA MET A 140 4.58 0.37 -0.10
C MET A 140 3.45 1.05 0.67
N GLY A 141 2.49 1.60 -0.07
CA GLY A 141 1.34 2.32 0.45
C GLY A 141 1.55 3.82 0.73
N SER A 142 2.78 4.33 0.57
CA SER A 142 3.05 5.78 0.61
C SER A 142 2.85 6.40 -0.77
N ALA A 143 2.41 7.67 -0.83
CA ALA A 143 2.37 8.44 -2.07
C ALA A 143 3.75 9.02 -2.46
N VAL A 144 4.68 9.12 -1.51
CA VAL A 144 5.98 9.76 -1.69
C VAL A 144 7.12 8.91 -1.11
N PRO A 145 8.33 8.98 -1.68
CA PRO A 145 9.52 8.41 -1.06
C PRO A 145 9.97 9.27 0.13
N PHE A 146 10.75 8.66 1.02
CA PHE A 146 11.35 9.30 2.18
C PHE A 146 12.87 9.14 2.14
N ARG A 147 13.57 10.17 2.62
CA ARG A 147 15.00 10.14 2.94
C ARG A 147 15.15 10.18 4.45
N LEU A 148 15.78 9.18 5.01
CA LEU A 148 16.15 9.10 6.42
C LEU A 148 17.63 9.46 6.55
N ASP A 149 17.94 10.34 7.48
CA ASP A 149 19.30 10.78 7.80
C ASP A 149 19.67 10.22 9.16
N PHE A 150 20.75 9.45 9.23
CA PHE A 150 21.17 8.77 10.46
C PHE A 150 22.35 9.52 11.10
N PHE A 151 22.22 9.84 12.38
CA PHE A 151 23.33 10.32 13.19
C PHE A 151 23.71 9.25 14.21
N ASP A 152 24.87 8.62 14.02
CA ASP A 152 25.24 7.36 14.68
C ASP A 152 24.18 6.28 14.45
N ASP A 153 23.42 5.92 15.50
CA ASP A 153 22.35 4.91 15.48
C ASP A 153 20.95 5.55 15.65
N GLU A 154 20.78 6.85 15.38
CA GLU A 154 19.52 7.59 15.56
C GLU A 154 19.05 8.27 14.26
N ILE A 155 17.73 8.34 14.06
CA ILE A 155 17.04 8.98 12.92
C ILE A 155 16.49 10.36 13.26
#